data_AF-A0A2W1GRX4-F1
#
_entry.id   AF-A0A2W1GRX4-F1
#
_cell.length_a   1.000
_cell.length_b   1.000
_cell.length_c   1.000
_cell.angle_alpha   90.00
_cell.angle_beta   90.00
_cell.angle_gamma   90.00
#
_symmetry.space_group_name_H-M   'P 1'
#
loop_
_entity.id
_entity.type
_entity.pdbx_description
1 polymer ?
#
loop_
_entity_poly.entity_id
_entity_poly.type
_entity_poly.pdbx_seq_one_letter_code
_entity_poly.pdbx_strand_id
1 'polypeptide(L)'
;MDTKICLWAVPDHLKDHVGTDQPLKVHYPHFSTTEIHTDFIDCVQWYNDLILSHACREDKIILWSIDKFNSDRLTTPPAPIPTSSAVHSRSPVTIQANTTSNTRSAWGGRFQRLLQFELPHTNQFYIRFSIFHQLGRHPILSAANEKSKTFFWDLQRLEDSGMGEDESQNPESQNTKGLPLGLPRHVREGSTASTASSAVSTSSGTTKSKQKKVKELHVDRGISDPFRSIKAHKTIEIPKYKAFAFRHSAWSRDGQWFVSVGDCGTIAIFNRWEMGVPPISPDKDVSTEEVSQDKVSTLPESSDPDCVPKVR
;
A
#
# COMPACT_ATOMS: atom_id res chain seq x y z
N MET A 1 20.49 9.13 11.74
CA MET A 1 19.24 9.75 11.25
C MET A 1 18.17 8.69 11.27
N ASP A 2 16.93 9.04 11.62
CA ASP A 2 15.87 8.06 11.87
C ASP A 2 15.07 7.80 10.59
N THR A 3 15.07 6.55 10.10
CA THR A 3 14.25 6.08 8.96
C THR A 3 12.95 5.45 9.44
N LYS A 4 12.45 5.90 10.60
CA LYS A 4 11.34 5.26 11.29
C LYS A 4 9.99 5.76 10.79
N ILE A 5 9.12 4.81 10.46
CA ILE A 5 7.69 5.03 10.30
C ILE A 5 6.99 4.56 11.57
N CYS A 6 6.14 5.42 12.13
CA CYS A 6 5.34 5.13 13.33
C CYS A 6 3.85 5.31 13.03
N LEU A 7 3.03 4.39 13.53
CA LEU A 7 1.58 4.49 13.59
C LEU A 7 1.16 4.70 15.04
N TRP A 8 0.40 5.77 15.28
CA TRP A 8 -0.15 6.12 16.59
C TRP A 8 -1.67 6.06 16.54
N ALA A 9 -2.27 5.48 17.56
CA ALA A 9 -3.72 5.59 17.76
C ALA A 9 -4.00 6.84 18.59
N VAL A 10 -4.95 7.65 18.12
CA VAL A 10 -5.42 8.82 18.86
C VAL A 10 -6.43 8.32 19.91
N PRO A 11 -6.22 8.59 21.21
CA PRO A 11 -7.13 8.11 22.25
C PRO A 11 -8.51 8.79 22.20
N ASP A 12 -9.56 8.12 22.68
CA ASP A 12 -10.93 8.66 22.65
C ASP A 12 -11.20 9.78 23.67
N HIS A 13 -10.48 9.76 24.80
CA HIS A 13 -10.64 10.69 25.92
C HIS A 13 -10.02 12.08 25.69
N LEU A 14 -10.07 12.60 24.46
CA LEU A 14 -9.50 13.92 24.14
C LEU A 14 -10.20 15.05 24.89
N LYS A 15 -11.52 14.93 25.08
CA LYS A 15 -12.37 15.96 25.71
C LYS A 15 -11.93 16.30 27.13
N ASP A 16 -11.41 15.31 27.86
CA ASP A 16 -11.02 15.45 29.26
C ASP A 16 -9.77 16.35 29.42
N HIS A 17 -9.02 16.57 28.34
CA HIS A 17 -7.82 17.39 28.31
C HIS A 17 -8.03 18.76 27.61
N VAL A 18 -9.21 19.01 27.03
CA VAL A 18 -9.50 20.27 26.33
C VAL A 18 -9.51 21.42 27.33
N GLY A 19 -8.71 22.46 27.06
CA GLY A 19 -8.61 23.65 27.93
C GLY A 19 -7.71 23.46 29.15
N THR A 20 -7.03 22.31 29.28
CA THR A 20 -6.00 22.10 30.29
C THR A 20 -4.61 22.35 29.70
N ASP A 21 -3.66 22.79 30.52
CA ASP A 21 -2.24 22.92 30.12
C ASP A 21 -1.51 21.56 30.02
N GLN A 22 -2.23 20.45 30.22
CA GLN A 22 -1.69 19.09 30.19
C GLN A 22 -2.23 18.31 28.99
N PRO A 23 -1.54 18.32 27.84
CA PRO A 23 -1.94 17.50 26.71
C PRO A 23 -1.84 16.01 27.08
N LEU A 24 -2.75 15.21 26.52
CA LEU A 24 -2.69 13.76 26.64
C LEU A 24 -1.40 13.24 26.01
N LYS A 25 -0.58 12.53 26.81
CA LYS A 25 0.72 12.01 26.37
C LYS A 25 0.62 10.55 25.96
N VAL A 26 0.87 10.27 24.68
CA VAL A 26 1.04 8.90 24.19
C VAL A 26 2.54 8.63 24.03
N HIS A 27 3.06 7.66 24.80
CA HIS A 27 4.49 7.40 24.85
C HIS A 27 4.99 6.44 23.78
N TYR A 28 4.16 5.50 23.35
CA TYR A 28 4.56 4.42 22.45
C TYR A 28 3.65 4.33 21.24
N PRO A 29 4.23 4.18 20.03
CA PRO A 29 3.45 3.93 18.83
C PRO A 29 2.92 2.50 18.83
N HIS A 30 1.78 2.29 18.17
CA HIS A 30 1.18 0.98 17.99
C HIS A 30 1.88 0.16 16.92
N PHE A 31 2.50 0.83 15.94
CA PHE A 31 3.44 0.21 15.01
C PHE A 31 4.65 1.11 14.80
N SER A 32 5.83 0.52 14.68
CA SER A 32 7.08 1.23 14.47
C SER A 32 8.03 0.36 13.67
N THR A 33 8.61 0.87 12.59
CA THR A 33 9.64 0.16 11.80
C THR A 33 10.64 1.13 11.18
N THR A 34 11.89 0.70 11.04
CA THR A 34 12.94 1.41 10.26
C THR A 34 13.38 0.63 9.03
N GLU A 35 12.66 -0.44 8.67
CA GLU A 35 13.12 -1.47 7.73
C GLU A 35 12.51 -1.30 6.32
N ILE A 36 11.59 -0.35 6.14
CA ILE A 36 10.90 -0.13 4.86
C ILE A 36 11.79 0.65 3.90
N HIS A 37 12.43 1.71 4.39
CA HIS A 37 13.31 2.57 3.63
C HIS A 37 14.71 2.57 4.25
N THR A 38 15.70 2.75 3.39
CA THR A 38 17.11 2.91 3.76
C THR A 38 17.50 4.37 3.95
N ASP A 39 16.61 5.30 3.61
CA ASP A 39 16.90 6.73 3.55
C ASP A 39 15.80 7.61 4.18
N PHE A 40 15.94 8.94 4.06
CA PHE A 40 15.01 9.91 4.63
C PHE A 40 13.61 9.77 4.03
N ILE A 41 12.68 9.34 4.87
CA ILE A 41 11.26 9.32 4.54
C ILE A 41 10.72 10.74 4.64
N ASP A 42 10.19 11.26 3.55
CA ASP A 42 9.66 12.62 3.44
C ASP A 42 8.18 12.68 3.10
N CYS A 43 7.58 11.55 2.69
CA CYS A 43 6.16 11.46 2.40
C CYS A 43 5.60 10.08 2.78
N VAL A 44 4.49 10.09 3.54
CA VAL A 44 3.71 8.91 3.91
C VAL A 44 2.24 9.28 3.77
N GLN A 45 1.43 8.40 3.18
CA GLN A 45 -0.01 8.59 3.03
C GLN A 45 -0.75 7.25 3.12
N TRP A 46 -1.93 7.27 3.75
CA TRP A 46 -2.85 6.15 3.74
C TRP A 46 -3.49 5.95 2.37
N TYR A 47 -3.71 4.69 2.02
CA TYR A 47 -4.55 4.23 0.93
C TYR A 47 -5.42 3.10 1.47
N ASN A 48 -6.58 3.48 2.06
CA ASN A 48 -7.36 2.60 2.95
C ASN A 48 -6.48 2.07 4.09
N ASP A 49 -6.42 0.75 4.26
CA ASP A 49 -5.56 0.07 5.25
C ASP A 49 -4.12 -0.16 4.75
N LEU A 50 -3.83 0.24 3.50
CA LEU A 50 -2.49 0.20 2.92
C LEU A 50 -1.78 1.53 3.13
N ILE A 51 -0.45 1.49 3.05
CA ILE A 51 0.40 2.66 3.26
C ILE A 51 1.27 2.84 2.02
N LEU A 52 1.27 4.07 1.51
CA LEU A 52 2.25 4.55 0.55
C LEU A 52 3.31 5.34 1.28
N SER A 53 4.58 5.11 0.94
CA SER A 53 5.69 5.91 1.47
C SER A 53 6.79 6.12 0.45
N HIS A 54 7.45 7.27 0.55
CA HIS A 54 8.58 7.67 -0.28
C HIS A 54 9.74 8.09 0.61
N ALA A 55 10.95 7.77 0.13
CA ALA A 55 12.19 8.22 0.73
C ALA A 55 13.13 8.74 -0.36
N CYS A 56 13.98 9.70 0.00
CA CYS A 56 14.92 10.26 -0.97
C CYS A 56 15.98 9.23 -1.39
N ARG A 57 16.54 9.40 -2.59
CA ARG A 57 17.60 8.55 -3.18
C ARG A 57 17.21 7.09 -3.42
N GLU A 58 15.94 6.73 -3.26
CA GLU A 58 15.43 5.39 -3.60
C GLU A 58 14.76 5.33 -4.98
N ASP A 59 14.49 6.49 -5.60
CA ASP A 59 13.83 6.64 -6.90
C ASP A 59 12.51 5.85 -7.01
N LYS A 60 11.80 5.70 -5.89
CA LYS A 60 10.56 4.91 -5.84
C LYS A 60 9.60 5.30 -4.72
N ILE A 61 8.32 5.01 -4.95
CA ILE A 61 7.26 5.02 -3.93
C ILE A 61 6.93 3.57 -3.62
N ILE A 62 6.84 3.20 -2.34
CA ILE A 62 6.54 1.83 -1.92
C ILE A 62 5.10 1.78 -1.40
N LEU A 63 4.30 0.83 -1.89
CA LEU A 63 3.02 0.42 -1.31
C LEU A 63 3.25 -0.81 -0.44
N TRP A 64 2.77 -0.76 0.79
CA TRP A 64 2.96 -1.83 1.77
C TRP A 64 1.79 -1.87 2.77
N SER A 65 1.69 -2.95 3.52
CA SER A 65 0.68 -3.14 4.57
C SER A 65 1.33 -3.52 5.90
N ILE A 66 0.62 -3.23 6.99
CA ILE A 66 0.95 -3.75 8.32
C ILE A 66 0.24 -5.09 8.49
N ASP A 67 0.97 -6.13 8.89
CA ASP A 67 0.38 -7.45 9.07
C ASP A 67 -0.73 -7.40 10.13
N LYS A 68 -1.90 -7.94 9.77
CA LYS A 68 -3.09 -8.03 10.65
C LYS A 68 -3.63 -6.68 11.13
N PHE A 69 -3.19 -5.58 10.54
CA PHE A 69 -3.86 -4.29 10.69
C PHE A 69 -5.19 -4.33 9.93
N ASN A 70 -6.23 -3.80 10.57
CA ASN A 70 -7.55 -3.64 9.98
C ASN A 70 -8.24 -2.46 10.69
N SER A 71 -8.72 -1.47 9.93
CA SER A 71 -9.35 -0.27 10.48
C SER A 71 -10.79 -0.46 10.95
N ASP A 72 -11.50 -1.48 10.46
CA ASP A 72 -12.87 -1.84 10.89
C ASP A 72 -12.91 -2.46 12.30
N ARG A 73 -11.75 -2.76 12.89
CA ARG A 73 -11.68 -3.33 14.23
C ARG A 73 -12.13 -2.30 15.28
N LEU A 74 -13.14 -2.67 16.06
CA LEU A 74 -13.72 -1.84 17.12
C LEU A 74 -12.75 -1.44 18.24
N THR A 75 -11.66 -2.19 18.44
CA THR A 75 -10.72 -1.97 19.54
C THR A 75 -9.28 -1.96 19.05
N THR A 76 -8.55 -0.91 19.36
CA THR A 76 -7.10 -0.85 19.12
C THR A 76 -6.35 -1.66 20.18
N PRO A 77 -5.49 -2.63 19.80
CA PRO A 77 -4.65 -3.35 20.75
C PRO A 77 -3.67 -2.40 21.47
N PRO A 78 -3.23 -2.68 22.70
CA PRO A 78 -2.31 -1.80 23.40
C PRO A 78 -0.95 -1.70 22.70
N ALA A 79 -0.34 -0.50 22.73
CA ALA A 79 0.96 -0.26 22.12
C ALA A 79 2.05 -1.16 22.73
N PRO A 80 2.93 -1.78 21.91
CA PRO A 80 4.00 -2.64 22.40
C PRO A 80 5.05 -1.80 23.14
N ILE A 81 5.25 -2.13 24.42
CA ILE A 81 6.25 -1.46 25.25
C ILE A 81 7.65 -1.98 24.86
N PRO A 82 8.62 -1.11 24.56
CA PRO A 82 10.01 -1.52 24.36
C PRO A 82 10.53 -2.24 25.60
N THR A 83 11.16 -3.40 25.42
CA THR A 83 12.02 -3.97 26.47
C THR A 83 13.20 -3.02 26.69
N SER A 84 13.31 -2.47 27.90
CA SER A 84 14.42 -1.61 28.29
C SER A 84 15.75 -2.37 28.13
N SER A 85 16.74 -1.77 27.48
CA SER A 85 18.12 -2.29 27.45
C SER A 85 18.86 -2.07 28.78
N ALA A 86 18.34 -1.23 29.67
CA ALA A 86 18.91 -0.91 30.96
C ALA A 86 18.43 -1.89 32.06
N VAL A 87 18.49 -3.20 31.79
CA VAL A 87 18.22 -4.22 32.81
C VAL A 87 19.46 -4.37 33.68
N HIS A 88 19.51 -3.68 34.82
CA HIS A 88 20.48 -3.93 35.89
C HIS A 88 20.06 -5.13 36.76
N SER A 89 19.38 -6.11 36.17
CA SER A 89 18.97 -7.33 36.87
C SER A 89 20.05 -8.39 36.73
N ARG A 90 20.40 -9.04 37.84
CA ARG A 90 21.25 -10.24 37.85
C ARG A 90 20.46 -11.51 37.49
N SER A 91 19.14 -11.42 37.31
CA SER A 91 18.32 -12.54 36.85
C SER A 91 18.31 -12.59 35.32
N PRO A 92 18.59 -13.76 34.70
CA PRO A 92 18.47 -13.93 33.27
C PRO A 92 17.00 -13.78 32.87
N VAL A 93 16.70 -12.80 32.01
CA VAL A 93 15.37 -12.60 31.43
C VAL A 93 15.36 -13.25 30.05
N THR A 94 14.52 -14.26 29.85
CA THR A 94 14.27 -14.82 28.53
C THR A 94 13.37 -13.86 27.77
N ILE A 95 13.93 -13.16 26.78
CA ILE A 95 13.18 -12.29 25.89
C ILE A 95 12.92 -13.04 24.57
N GLN A 96 11.72 -12.92 24.03
CA GLN A 96 11.40 -13.48 22.71
C GLN A 96 12.27 -12.83 21.63
N ALA A 97 12.80 -13.62 20.69
CA ALA A 97 13.67 -13.13 19.62
C ALA A 97 13.03 -12.07 18.70
N ASN A 98 11.71 -11.88 18.75
CA ASN A 98 11.00 -10.84 18.00
C ASN A 98 11.19 -9.42 18.56
N THR A 99 11.63 -9.26 19.81
CA THR A 99 11.84 -7.94 20.44
C THR A 99 13.14 -7.27 20.01
N THR A 100 14.03 -7.97 19.31
CA THR A 100 15.26 -7.41 18.73
C THR A 100 15.07 -6.92 17.30
N SER A 101 13.89 -7.14 16.68
CA SER A 101 13.58 -6.58 15.37
C SER A 101 13.43 -5.06 15.46
N ASN A 102 13.85 -4.35 14.41
CA ASN A 102 13.58 -2.92 14.30
C ASN A 102 12.08 -2.64 14.03
N THR A 103 11.28 -3.68 13.81
CA THR A 103 9.83 -3.60 13.66
C THR A 103 9.11 -4.05 14.94
N ARG A 104 8.16 -3.24 15.41
CA ARG A 104 7.22 -3.54 16.51
C ARG A 104 5.79 -3.27 16.06
N SER A 105 4.88 -4.17 16.37
CA SER A 105 3.47 -4.09 15.97
C SER A 105 2.56 -4.56 17.09
N ALA A 106 1.54 -3.76 17.43
CA ALA A 106 0.49 -4.10 18.39
C ALA A 106 -0.42 -5.23 17.87
N TRP A 107 -0.51 -5.42 16.55
CA TRP A 107 -1.35 -6.45 15.91
C TRP A 107 -0.67 -7.82 15.81
N GLY A 108 0.63 -7.90 16.14
CA GLY A 108 1.41 -9.12 16.06
C GLY A 108 1.73 -9.49 14.62
N GLY A 109 2.93 -9.15 14.16
CA GLY A 109 3.39 -9.33 12.79
C GLY A 109 4.47 -8.29 12.46
N ARG A 110 4.84 -8.17 11.18
CA ARG A 110 5.73 -7.11 10.70
C ARG A 110 4.96 -6.25 9.69
N PHE A 111 5.43 -6.23 8.46
CA PHE A 111 4.84 -5.54 7.34
C PHE A 111 5.13 -6.34 6.08
N GLN A 112 4.32 -6.13 5.05
CA GLN A 112 4.50 -6.73 3.75
C GLN A 112 4.64 -5.63 2.70
N ARG A 113 5.72 -5.66 1.92
CA ARG A 113 5.82 -4.84 0.70
C ARG A 113 4.93 -5.46 -0.37
N LEU A 114 4.15 -4.63 -1.05
CA LEU A 114 3.16 -5.07 -2.04
C LEU A 114 3.57 -4.65 -3.44
N LEU A 115 3.87 -3.37 -3.64
CA LEU A 115 4.27 -2.80 -4.93
C LEU A 115 5.31 -1.70 -4.74
N GLN A 116 6.08 -1.41 -5.78
CA GLN A 116 6.90 -0.21 -5.85
C GLN A 116 6.73 0.51 -7.19
N PHE A 117 6.61 1.84 -7.16
CA PHE A 117 6.41 2.71 -8.31
C PHE A 117 7.69 3.47 -8.62
N GLU A 118 8.13 3.46 -9.87
CA GLU A 118 9.38 4.10 -10.31
C GLU A 118 9.24 5.63 -10.33
N LEU A 119 9.90 6.33 -9.41
CA LEU A 119 9.94 7.79 -9.36
C LEU A 119 11.38 8.28 -9.54
N PRO A 120 11.88 8.37 -10.79
CA PRO A 120 13.28 8.67 -11.02
C PRO A 120 13.63 10.12 -10.71
N HIS A 121 14.87 10.33 -10.26
CA HIS A 121 15.45 11.63 -9.98
C HIS A 121 14.85 12.32 -8.75
N THR A 122 14.83 11.59 -7.63
CA THR A 122 14.45 12.11 -6.29
C THR A 122 15.61 12.01 -5.30
N ASN A 123 16.74 12.62 -5.65
CA ASN A 123 17.92 12.74 -4.79
C ASN A 123 17.73 13.71 -3.60
N GLN A 124 16.88 14.72 -3.79
CA GLN A 124 16.48 15.69 -2.79
C GLN A 124 15.35 15.11 -1.94
N PHE A 125 15.34 15.51 -0.67
CA PHE A 125 14.23 15.25 0.24
C PHE A 125 13.15 16.33 0.11
N TYR A 126 12.00 16.06 0.72
CA TYR A 126 10.81 16.92 0.70
C TYR A 126 10.13 16.97 -0.67
N ILE A 127 9.98 15.79 -1.29
CA ILE A 127 9.20 15.56 -2.49
C ILE A 127 7.98 14.71 -2.11
N ARG A 128 6.79 15.29 -2.22
CA ARG A 128 5.55 14.64 -1.78
C ARG A 128 4.74 14.15 -2.97
N PHE A 129 4.30 12.90 -2.91
CA PHE A 129 3.30 12.36 -3.82
C PHE A 129 1.88 12.68 -3.30
N SER A 130 0.88 12.42 -4.13
CA SER A 130 -0.54 12.59 -3.80
C SER A 130 -1.34 11.47 -4.45
N ILE A 131 -2.24 10.85 -3.68
CA ILE A 131 -3.24 9.89 -4.17
C ILE A 131 -4.58 10.60 -4.36
N PHE A 132 -5.19 10.42 -5.54
CA PHE A 132 -6.59 10.68 -5.77
C PHE A 132 -7.36 9.40 -5.50
N HIS A 133 -8.25 9.41 -4.52
CA HIS A 133 -9.07 8.25 -4.17
C HIS A 133 -10.48 8.73 -3.79
N GLN A 134 -11.45 8.48 -4.67
CA GLN A 134 -12.84 8.91 -4.55
C GLN A 134 -13.76 7.81 -5.08
N LEU A 135 -14.96 7.70 -4.50
CA LEU A 135 -15.92 6.65 -4.86
C LEU A 135 -16.34 6.75 -6.34
N GLY A 136 -16.40 5.58 -6.99
CA GLY A 136 -16.74 5.43 -8.41
C GLY A 136 -15.80 6.15 -9.37
N ARG A 137 -14.54 6.37 -8.96
CA ARG A 137 -13.47 6.90 -9.81
C ARG A 137 -12.20 6.10 -9.61
N HIS A 138 -11.44 5.97 -10.69
CA HIS A 138 -10.16 5.28 -10.65
C HIS A 138 -9.19 5.97 -9.67
N PRO A 139 -8.58 5.23 -8.74
CA PRO A 139 -7.54 5.76 -7.87
C PRO A 139 -6.28 6.08 -8.67
N ILE A 140 -5.77 7.30 -8.53
CA ILE A 140 -4.60 7.77 -9.27
C ILE A 140 -3.52 8.20 -8.30
N LEU A 141 -2.39 7.50 -8.35
CA LEU A 141 -1.17 7.94 -7.69
C LEU A 141 -0.49 8.97 -8.61
N SER A 142 -0.06 10.06 -8.01
CA SER A 142 0.63 11.13 -8.70
C SER A 142 1.84 11.57 -7.90
N ALA A 143 2.95 11.81 -8.58
CA ALA A 143 4.17 12.30 -7.97
C ALA A 143 4.95 13.11 -8.99
N ALA A 144 5.87 13.93 -8.53
CA ALA A 144 6.70 14.73 -9.41
C ALA A 144 8.15 14.72 -8.90
N ASN A 145 9.11 15.00 -9.78
CA ASN A 145 10.54 14.87 -9.48
C ASN A 145 11.29 16.20 -9.57
N GLU A 146 12.62 16.12 -9.43
CA GLU A 146 13.54 17.26 -9.54
C GLU A 146 13.78 17.76 -10.97
N LYS A 147 13.40 16.96 -11.96
CA LYS A 147 13.57 17.27 -13.38
C LYS A 147 12.30 17.81 -14.02
N SER A 148 11.42 18.43 -13.23
CA SER A 148 10.19 19.07 -13.72
C SER A 148 9.25 18.10 -14.45
N LYS A 149 9.28 16.81 -14.05
CA LYS A 149 8.38 15.78 -14.56
C LYS A 149 7.34 15.43 -13.50
N THR A 150 6.11 15.28 -13.96
CA THR A 150 5.00 14.74 -13.19
C THR A 150 4.64 13.37 -13.75
N PHE A 151 4.45 12.41 -12.87
CA PHE A 151 4.16 11.01 -13.14
C PHE A 151 2.78 10.66 -12.59
N PHE A 152 2.06 9.84 -13.35
CA PHE A 152 0.73 9.35 -12.98
C PHE A 152 0.66 7.85 -13.16
N TRP A 153 0.13 7.16 -12.15
CA TRP A 153 -0.22 5.75 -12.17
C TRP A 153 -1.71 5.62 -11.88
N ASP A 154 -2.41 4.89 -12.74
CA ASP A 154 -3.80 4.52 -12.52
C ASP A 154 -3.80 3.16 -11.83
N LEU A 155 -4.18 3.13 -10.55
CA LEU A 155 -4.08 1.92 -9.74
C LEU A 155 -5.13 0.88 -10.12
N GLN A 156 -6.32 1.32 -10.56
CA GLN A 156 -7.35 0.41 -11.05
C GLN A 156 -6.89 -0.29 -12.33
N ARG A 157 -6.23 0.43 -13.23
CA ARG A 157 -5.63 -0.18 -14.42
C ARG A 157 -4.58 -1.26 -14.07
N LEU A 158 -3.84 -1.09 -12.98
CA LEU A 158 -2.90 -2.13 -12.52
C LEU A 158 -3.64 -3.36 -12.01
N GLU A 159 -4.72 -3.17 -11.26
CA GLU A 159 -5.58 -4.26 -10.78
C GLU A 159 -6.21 -5.04 -11.94
N ASP A 160 -6.71 -4.32 -12.95
CA ASP A 160 -7.28 -4.91 -14.16
C ASP A 160 -6.25 -5.72 -14.98
N SER A 161 -4.96 -5.35 -14.90
CA SER A 161 -3.88 -6.09 -15.58
C SER A 161 -3.50 -7.42 -14.91
N GLY A 162 -4.06 -7.71 -13.73
CA GLY A 162 -3.88 -8.97 -13.02
C GLY A 162 -2.44 -9.25 -12.62
N MET A 163 -2.01 -10.52 -12.68
CA MET A 163 -0.66 -10.97 -12.28
C MET A 163 0.35 -10.96 -13.44
N GLY A 164 -0.03 -10.44 -14.61
CA GLY A 164 0.83 -10.45 -15.80
C GLY A 164 0.96 -11.84 -16.41
N GLU A 165 -0.13 -12.61 -16.46
CA GLU A 165 -0.19 -13.82 -17.30
C GLU A 165 -0.02 -13.37 -18.75
N ASP A 166 1.17 -13.60 -19.31
CA ASP A 166 1.46 -13.28 -20.71
C ASP A 166 0.41 -13.96 -21.60
N GLU A 167 -0.34 -13.18 -22.40
CA GLU A 167 -1.08 -13.63 -23.59
C GLU A 167 -0.09 -14.13 -24.67
N SER A 168 0.68 -15.18 -24.35
CA SER A 168 1.54 -15.88 -25.29
C SER A 168 1.36 -17.40 -25.23
N GLN A 169 0.28 -17.89 -24.61
CA GLN A 169 -0.18 -19.27 -24.79
C GLN A 169 -1.36 -19.30 -25.76
N ASN A 170 -1.07 -19.84 -26.95
CA ASN A 170 -1.93 -20.26 -28.07
C ASN A 170 -3.47 -20.18 -27.91
N PRO A 171 -4.20 -19.72 -28.94
CA PRO A 171 -5.67 -19.62 -28.95
C PRO A 171 -6.40 -20.97 -29.15
N GLU A 172 -5.89 -22.07 -28.60
CA GLU A 172 -6.53 -23.40 -28.66
C GLU A 172 -6.57 -24.05 -27.28
N SER A 173 -7.36 -23.48 -26.35
CA SER A 173 -7.99 -24.26 -25.27
C SER A 173 -9.07 -23.44 -24.55
N GLN A 174 -10.17 -23.15 -25.25
CA GLN A 174 -11.39 -22.78 -24.57
C GLN A 174 -11.97 -24.02 -23.87
N ASN A 175 -11.87 -24.07 -22.54
CA ASN A 175 -12.96 -24.42 -21.62
C ASN A 175 -12.42 -24.81 -20.24
N THR A 176 -12.25 -23.83 -19.35
CA THR A 176 -12.67 -24.04 -17.96
C THR A 176 -13.01 -22.71 -17.29
N LYS A 177 -14.16 -22.72 -16.62
CA LYS A 177 -14.83 -21.59 -15.97
C LYS A 177 -13.95 -20.93 -14.91
N GLY A 178 -13.96 -19.60 -14.88
CA GLY A 178 -13.29 -18.79 -13.87
C GLY A 178 -13.88 -18.99 -12.47
N LEU A 179 -12.98 -19.12 -11.50
CA LEU A 179 -13.22 -18.97 -10.07
C LEU A 179 -12.29 -17.84 -9.58
N PRO A 180 -12.76 -16.88 -8.76
CA PRO A 180 -11.89 -15.87 -8.18
C PRO A 180 -11.13 -16.53 -7.03
N LEU A 181 -9.87 -16.90 -7.26
CA LEU A 181 -9.00 -17.42 -6.21
C LEU A 181 -8.30 -16.24 -5.53
N GLY A 182 -8.68 -16.03 -4.27
CA GLY A 182 -8.10 -15.05 -3.37
C GLY A 182 -6.58 -15.15 -3.27
N LEU A 183 -5.99 -13.99 -2.95
CA LEU A 183 -4.58 -13.77 -2.68
C LEU A 183 -3.90 -15.01 -2.03
N PRO A 184 -2.82 -15.54 -2.62
CA PRO A 184 -2.13 -16.69 -2.05
C PRO A 184 -1.59 -16.38 -0.65
N ARG A 185 -2.07 -17.18 0.29
CA ARG A 185 -1.53 -17.33 1.63
C ARG A 185 -0.10 -17.89 1.54
N HIS A 186 0.87 -17.06 1.93
CA HIS A 186 2.11 -17.44 2.60
C HIS A 186 3.20 -18.17 1.77
N VAL A 187 4.23 -17.41 1.36
CA VAL A 187 5.63 -17.87 1.47
C VAL A 187 6.43 -16.78 2.18
N ARG A 188 6.80 -17.09 3.43
CA ARG A 188 7.66 -16.30 4.28
C ARG A 188 9.11 -16.52 3.84
N GLU A 189 9.62 -15.65 2.99
CA GLU A 189 11.07 -15.53 2.80
C GLU A 189 11.60 -14.36 3.63
N GLY A 190 12.49 -14.72 4.57
CA GLY A 190 13.15 -13.75 5.44
C GLY A 190 13.97 -12.78 4.61
N SER A 191 13.74 -11.48 4.82
CA SER A 191 14.55 -10.42 4.24
C SER A 191 16.01 -10.56 4.66
N THR A 192 16.82 -11.20 3.83
CA THR A 192 18.27 -11.04 3.89
C THR A 192 18.60 -9.71 3.27
N ALA A 193 19.18 -8.81 4.07
CA ALA A 193 19.69 -7.53 3.61
C ALA A 193 20.57 -7.74 2.37
N SER A 194 20.19 -7.13 1.24
CA SER A 194 21.04 -7.09 0.06
C SER A 194 22.16 -6.09 0.30
N THR A 195 23.30 -6.60 0.76
CA THR A 195 24.56 -5.86 0.78
C THR A 195 24.99 -5.65 -0.67
N ALA A 196 24.94 -4.40 -1.13
CA ALA A 196 25.45 -4.02 -2.44
C ALA A 196 26.98 -4.18 -2.45
N SER A 197 27.47 -5.25 -3.08
CA SER A 197 28.88 -5.42 -3.40
C SER A 197 29.10 -5.05 -4.86
N SER A 198 29.62 -3.85 -5.07
CA SER A 198 30.23 -3.40 -6.31
C SER A 198 31.49 -4.23 -6.60
N ALA A 199 31.51 -4.97 -7.71
CA ALA A 199 32.73 -5.56 -8.26
C ALA A 199 32.73 -5.49 -9.79
N VAL A 200 33.55 -4.55 -10.27
CA VAL A 200 34.25 -4.43 -11.56
C VAL A 200 34.01 -5.51 -12.63
N SER A 201 33.54 -5.02 -13.78
CA SER A 201 33.49 -5.72 -15.07
C SER A 201 34.86 -5.83 -15.73
N THR A 202 35.26 -7.04 -16.14
CA THR A 202 36.29 -7.29 -17.14
C THR A 202 35.67 -7.64 -18.49
N SER A 203 36.33 -7.16 -19.54
CA SER A 203 35.91 -7.05 -20.94
C SER A 203 35.75 -8.36 -21.72
N SER A 204 34.80 -8.40 -22.66
CA SER A 204 35.00 -9.06 -23.97
C SER A 204 34.00 -8.60 -25.05
N GLY A 205 34.55 -8.29 -26.25
CA GLY A 205 34.06 -8.75 -27.56
C GLY A 205 32.74 -8.22 -28.14
N THR A 206 32.87 -7.16 -28.96
CA THR A 206 32.09 -6.79 -30.17
C THR A 206 31.01 -7.74 -30.72
N THR A 207 29.80 -7.21 -30.98
CA THR A 207 29.22 -7.06 -32.34
C THR A 207 28.11 -6.00 -32.33
N LYS A 208 28.15 -5.04 -33.27
CA LYS A 208 27.15 -3.98 -33.43
C LYS A 208 26.04 -4.46 -34.36
N SER A 209 24.86 -4.75 -33.83
CA SER A 209 23.62 -4.78 -34.62
C SER A 209 22.78 -3.55 -34.26
N LYS A 210 22.44 -2.73 -35.26
CA LYS A 210 21.53 -1.59 -35.11
C LYS A 210 20.11 -2.14 -34.96
N GLN A 211 19.65 -2.34 -33.73
CA GLN A 211 18.23 -2.59 -33.47
C GLN A 211 17.44 -1.29 -33.67
N LYS A 212 16.51 -1.36 -34.61
CA LYS A 212 15.47 -0.37 -34.86
C LYS A 212 14.65 -0.22 -33.57
N LYS A 213 14.60 0.99 -33.00
CA LYS A 213 13.87 1.32 -31.77
C LYS A 213 12.36 1.19 -32.04
N VAL A 214 11.82 -0.01 -31.88
CA VAL A 214 10.37 -0.24 -31.79
C VAL A 214 9.90 0.56 -30.58
N LYS A 215 8.85 1.37 -30.74
CA LYS A 215 8.19 2.02 -29.60
C LYS A 215 7.67 0.89 -28.72
N GLU A 216 8.39 0.63 -27.63
CA GLU A 216 8.03 -0.32 -26.60
C GLU A 216 6.65 0.10 -26.06
N LEU A 217 5.61 -0.61 -26.50
CA LEU A 217 4.29 -0.49 -25.91
C LEU A 217 4.45 -0.90 -24.45
N HIS A 218 4.03 -0.01 -23.55
CA HIS A 218 4.13 -0.24 -22.12
C HIS A 218 3.15 -1.36 -21.75
N VAL A 219 3.63 -2.59 -21.68
CA VAL A 219 2.84 -3.70 -21.19
C VAL A 219 2.92 -3.64 -19.67
N ASP A 220 1.79 -3.31 -19.04
CA ASP A 220 1.62 -3.38 -17.61
C ASP A 220 1.65 -4.87 -17.23
N ARG A 221 2.81 -5.34 -16.80
CA ARG A 221 3.05 -6.76 -16.50
C ARG A 221 2.53 -7.14 -15.10
N GLY A 222 1.36 -6.65 -14.71
CA GLY A 222 0.65 -7.02 -13.48
C GLY A 222 1.30 -6.65 -12.14
N ILE A 223 0.70 -7.19 -11.07
CA ILE A 223 0.97 -6.91 -9.63
C ILE A 223 1.79 -8.05 -8.94
N SER A 224 2.39 -8.96 -9.71
CA SER A 224 2.96 -10.21 -9.16
C SER A 224 4.27 -10.08 -8.38
N ASP A 225 5.08 -9.04 -8.61
CA ASP A 225 6.39 -8.87 -7.96
C ASP A 225 6.47 -7.57 -7.12
N PRO A 226 6.57 -7.68 -5.78
CA PRO A 226 6.69 -6.51 -4.89
C PRO A 226 7.96 -5.68 -5.07
N PHE A 227 9.01 -6.24 -5.64
CA PHE A 227 10.32 -5.58 -5.79
C PHE A 227 10.53 -5.03 -7.20
N ARG A 228 9.55 -5.20 -8.08
CA ARG A 228 9.60 -4.68 -9.44
C ARG A 228 9.04 -3.27 -9.50
N SER A 229 9.82 -2.36 -10.05
CA SER A 229 9.41 -0.97 -10.27
C SER A 229 8.38 -0.85 -11.39
N ILE A 230 7.18 -0.39 -11.03
CA ILE A 230 6.10 -0.05 -11.96
C ILE A 230 6.35 1.35 -12.50
N LYS A 231 6.58 1.44 -13.80
CA LYS A 231 6.76 2.73 -14.49
C LYS A 231 5.43 3.47 -14.59
N ALA A 232 5.52 4.80 -14.67
CA ALA A 232 4.35 5.65 -14.78
C ALA A 232 3.58 5.43 -16.09
N HIS A 233 2.25 5.31 -15.99
CA HIS A 233 1.35 5.21 -17.14
C HIS A 233 1.36 6.49 -17.98
N LYS A 234 1.52 7.64 -17.31
CA LYS A 234 1.66 8.94 -17.98
C LYS A 234 2.74 9.76 -17.31
N THR A 235 3.61 10.35 -18.13
CA THR A 235 4.63 11.30 -17.70
C THR A 235 4.41 12.61 -18.45
N ILE A 236 4.35 13.72 -17.73
CA ILE A 236 4.27 15.06 -18.29
C ILE A 236 5.50 15.84 -17.86
N GLU A 237 6.29 16.29 -18.82
CA GLU A 237 7.46 17.14 -18.59
C GLU A 237 7.08 18.60 -18.86
N ILE A 238 7.42 19.49 -17.93
CA ILE A 238 7.15 20.92 -18.09
C ILE A 238 8.37 21.57 -18.74
N PRO A 239 8.22 22.12 -19.96
CA PRO A 239 9.34 22.71 -20.67
C PRO A 239 9.80 23.97 -19.94
N LYS A 240 11.05 23.95 -19.47
CA LYS A 240 11.74 25.14 -18.94
C LYS A 240 13.22 25.12 -19.33
N TYR A 241 13.82 26.31 -19.38
CA TYR A 241 15.26 26.48 -19.61
C TYR A 241 16.14 25.83 -18.54
N LYS A 242 15.62 25.69 -17.30
CA LYS A 242 16.28 25.01 -16.19
C LYS A 242 15.28 24.10 -15.47
N ALA A 243 15.72 22.88 -15.20
CA ALA A 243 14.97 21.94 -14.36
C ALA A 243 14.80 22.49 -12.94
N PHE A 244 13.61 22.27 -12.39
CA PHE A 244 13.22 22.63 -11.02
C PHE A 244 12.48 21.46 -10.38
N ALA A 245 12.54 21.40 -9.04
CA ALA A 245 11.91 20.35 -8.28
C ALA A 245 10.48 20.70 -7.89
N PHE A 246 9.61 19.69 -7.98
CA PHE A 246 8.29 19.71 -7.37
C PHE A 246 8.36 19.26 -5.92
N ARG A 247 7.56 19.89 -5.06
CA ARG A 247 7.55 19.66 -3.61
C ARG A 247 6.26 19.06 -3.11
N HIS A 248 5.14 19.48 -3.69
CA HIS A 248 3.83 19.01 -3.27
C HIS A 248 2.85 19.00 -4.43
N SER A 249 1.82 18.18 -4.32
CA SER A 249 0.77 18.09 -5.31
C SER A 249 -0.56 17.79 -4.64
N ALA A 250 -1.65 18.19 -5.29
CA ALA A 250 -2.99 17.98 -4.78
C ALA A 250 -3.98 17.83 -5.94
N TRP A 251 -5.05 17.09 -5.67
CA TRP A 251 -6.17 16.88 -6.58
C TRP A 251 -7.39 17.69 -6.15
N SER A 252 -8.20 18.12 -7.11
CA SER A 252 -9.56 18.56 -6.83
C SER A 252 -10.42 17.37 -6.39
N ARG A 253 -11.51 17.65 -5.67
CA ARG A 253 -12.40 16.61 -5.11
C ARG A 253 -13.03 15.71 -6.17
N ASP A 254 -13.33 16.29 -7.34
CA ASP A 254 -13.86 15.56 -8.50
C ASP A 254 -12.75 14.89 -9.34
N GLY A 255 -11.49 15.22 -9.07
CA GLY A 255 -10.33 14.76 -9.81
C GLY A 255 -10.15 15.41 -11.17
N GLN A 256 -10.94 16.42 -11.54
CA GLN A 256 -10.81 17.12 -12.82
C GLN A 256 -9.48 17.89 -12.91
N TRP A 257 -9.04 18.45 -11.79
CA TRP A 257 -7.86 19.29 -11.68
C TRP A 257 -6.80 18.63 -10.82
N PHE A 258 -5.57 18.77 -11.26
CA PHE A 258 -4.38 18.39 -10.51
C PHE A 258 -3.44 19.58 -10.48
N VAL A 259 -2.90 19.90 -9.30
CA VAL A 259 -1.98 21.02 -9.11
C VAL A 259 -0.70 20.50 -8.50
N SER A 260 0.43 20.89 -9.06
CA SER A 260 1.76 20.61 -8.53
C SER A 260 2.53 21.91 -8.31
N VAL A 261 3.15 22.04 -7.15
CA VAL A 261 3.90 23.24 -6.75
C VAL A 261 5.34 22.87 -6.44
N GLY A 262 6.26 23.78 -6.79
CA GLY A 262 7.69 23.51 -6.70
C GLY A 262 8.53 24.76 -6.60
N ASP A 263 9.83 24.56 -6.78
CA ASP A 263 10.84 25.61 -6.69
C ASP A 263 10.61 26.69 -7.76
N CYS A 264 11.29 27.83 -7.57
CA CYS A 264 11.19 29.00 -8.45
C CYS A 264 9.78 29.59 -8.58
N GLY A 265 8.95 29.46 -7.53
CA GLY A 265 7.57 29.96 -7.52
C GLY A 265 6.68 29.28 -8.55
N THR A 266 7.01 28.05 -8.96
CA THR A 266 6.29 27.37 -10.02
C THR A 266 5.02 26.72 -9.50
N ILE A 267 3.91 27.02 -10.18
CA ILE A 267 2.63 26.33 -10.02
C ILE A 267 2.27 25.74 -11.38
N ALA A 268 2.11 24.43 -11.43
CA ALA A 268 1.67 23.70 -12.61
C ALA A 268 0.25 23.18 -12.38
N ILE A 269 -0.67 23.57 -13.25
CA ILE A 269 -2.08 23.18 -13.17
C ILE A 269 -2.38 22.31 -14.38
N PHE A 270 -2.92 21.13 -14.12
CA PHE A 270 -3.26 20.13 -15.10
C PHE A 270 -4.77 19.90 -15.06
N ASN A 271 -5.36 19.72 -16.22
CA ASN A 271 -6.77 19.42 -16.38
C ASN A 271 -6.95 18.08 -17.08
N ARG A 272 -8.03 17.38 -16.74
CA ARG A 272 -8.60 16.32 -17.56
C ARG A 272 -10.09 16.53 -17.73
N TRP A 273 -10.66 15.86 -18.73
CA TRP A 273 -12.08 15.91 -19.07
C TRP A 273 -12.55 17.30 -19.50
N GLU A 274 -12.14 17.70 -20.71
CA GLU A 274 -12.51 18.98 -21.34
C GLU A 274 -14.03 19.15 -21.47
N MET A 275 -14.77 18.05 -21.67
CA MET A 275 -16.23 18.03 -21.82
C MET A 275 -17.00 17.95 -20.49
N GLY A 276 -16.32 18.12 -19.36
CA GLY A 276 -16.90 18.01 -18.02
C GLY A 276 -16.66 16.65 -17.37
N VAL A 277 -16.95 16.58 -16.08
CA VAL A 277 -16.65 15.44 -15.22
C VAL A 277 -17.51 14.23 -15.64
N PRO A 278 -16.91 13.06 -15.95
CA PRO A 278 -17.66 11.85 -16.29
C PRO A 278 -18.62 11.46 -15.16
N PRO A 279 -19.81 10.94 -15.52
CA PRO A 279 -20.76 10.44 -14.53
C PRO A 279 -20.13 9.30 -13.74
N ILE A 280 -20.48 9.24 -12.45
CA ILE A 280 -20.05 8.17 -11.55
C ILE A 280 -20.79 6.91 -11.97
N SER A 281 -20.08 5.85 -12.36
CA SER A 281 -20.68 4.53 -12.47
C SER A 281 -20.90 4.00 -11.04
N PRO A 282 -22.14 3.74 -10.60
CA PRO A 282 -22.34 3.00 -9.37
C PRO A 282 -21.72 1.61 -9.56
N ASP A 283 -20.98 1.13 -8.55
CA ASP A 283 -20.50 -0.25 -8.52
C ASP A 283 -21.69 -1.19 -8.70
N LYS A 284 -21.50 -2.26 -9.48
CA LYS A 284 -22.51 -3.33 -9.55
C LYS A 284 -22.63 -3.89 -8.13
N ASP A 285 -23.82 -3.83 -7.56
CA ASP A 285 -24.11 -4.39 -6.24
C ASP A 285 -23.51 -5.78 -6.13
N VAL A 286 -22.63 -5.98 -5.14
CA VAL A 286 -22.17 -7.30 -4.75
C VAL A 286 -23.41 -8.06 -4.32
N SER A 287 -23.81 -9.03 -5.15
CA SER A 287 -24.92 -9.94 -4.88
C SER A 287 -24.71 -10.54 -3.49
N THR A 288 -25.56 -10.14 -2.55
CA THR A 288 -25.62 -10.75 -1.23
C THR A 288 -26.07 -12.19 -1.45
N GLU A 289 -25.16 -13.15 -1.31
CA GLU A 289 -25.54 -14.56 -1.37
C GLU A 289 -26.57 -14.83 -0.27
N GLU A 290 -27.73 -15.31 -0.69
CA GLU A 290 -28.84 -15.70 0.17
C GLU A 290 -28.35 -16.79 1.14
N VAL A 291 -28.49 -16.52 2.44
CA VAL A 291 -28.38 -17.55 3.48
C VAL A 291 -29.56 -18.51 3.30
N SER A 292 -29.34 -19.59 2.56
CA SER A 292 -30.30 -20.70 2.47
C SER A 292 -30.40 -21.39 3.83
N GLN A 293 -31.55 -21.18 4.50
CA GLN A 293 -32.00 -21.92 5.66
C GLN A 293 -32.10 -23.41 5.32
N ASP A 294 -31.26 -24.23 5.97
CA ASP A 294 -31.41 -25.67 5.92
C ASP A 294 -32.59 -26.14 6.78
N LYS A 295 -33.34 -27.05 6.15
CA LYS A 295 -34.66 -27.55 6.53
C LYS A 295 -34.62 -28.37 7.83
N VAL A 296 -35.62 -28.08 8.67
CA VAL A 296 -36.15 -28.98 9.69
C VAL A 296 -36.55 -30.32 9.04
N SER A 297 -35.88 -31.41 9.41
CA SER A 297 -36.28 -32.76 9.05
C SER A 297 -37.29 -33.28 10.07
N THR A 298 -38.52 -33.45 9.61
CA THR A 298 -39.61 -34.16 10.28
C THR A 298 -39.39 -35.66 10.09
N LEU A 299 -39.49 -36.45 11.17
CA LEU A 299 -39.67 -37.90 11.10
C LEU A 299 -40.83 -38.32 12.05
N PRO A 300 -41.50 -39.45 11.75
CA PRO A 300 -42.94 -39.57 11.92
C PRO A 300 -43.39 -40.20 13.25
N GLU A 301 -44.66 -39.98 13.55
CA GLU A 301 -45.46 -40.57 14.63
C GLU A 301 -45.37 -42.12 14.69
N SER A 302 -45.33 -42.63 15.91
CA SER A 302 -45.91 -43.93 16.25
C SER A 302 -46.66 -43.84 17.58
N SER A 303 -47.94 -44.22 17.49
CA SER A 303 -48.92 -44.64 18.52
C SER A 303 -48.30 -45.39 19.71
N ASP A 304 -48.71 -45.26 20.98
CA ASP A 304 -50.06 -45.42 21.55
C ASP A 304 -50.05 -45.11 23.09
N PRO A 305 -51.16 -45.24 23.87
CA PRO A 305 -51.57 -44.26 24.87
C PRO A 305 -51.44 -44.71 26.35
N ASP A 306 -51.90 -43.82 27.23
CA ASP A 306 -52.26 -44.00 28.65
C ASP A 306 -51.12 -44.17 29.68
N CYS A 307 -50.92 -43.15 30.53
CA CYS A 307 -51.26 -43.24 31.96
C CYS A 307 -51.05 -41.90 32.69
N VAL A 308 -52.11 -41.37 33.27
CA VAL A 308 -52.09 -40.31 34.31
C VAL A 308 -51.82 -41.00 35.67
N PRO A 309 -51.02 -40.43 36.58
CA PRO A 309 -51.65 -39.83 37.76
C PRO A 309 -51.01 -38.54 38.31
N LYS A 310 -51.91 -37.59 38.56
CA LYS A 310 -52.04 -36.66 39.69
C LYS A 310 -50.91 -36.49 40.73
N VAL A 311 -50.61 -35.21 40.96
CA VAL A 311 -50.62 -34.47 42.25
C VAL A 311 -49.84 -35.05 43.43
N ARG A 312 -48.75 -34.37 43.80
CA ARG A 312 -48.66 -33.63 45.08
C ARG A 312 -47.50 -32.64 45.04
#